data_AF-A0ABD3NQZ8-F1
#
_entry.id   AF-A0ABD3NQZ8-F1
#
_cell.length_a   1.000
_cell.length_b   1.000
_cell.length_c   1.000
_cell.angle_alpha   90.00
_cell.angle_beta   90.00
_cell.angle_gamma   90.00
#
_symmetry.space_group_name_H-M   'P 1'
#
loop_
_entity.id
_entity.type
_entity.pdbx_description
1 polymer ?
#
loop_
_entity_poly.entity_id
_entity_poly.type
_entity_poly.pdbx_seq_one_letter_code
_entity_poly.pdbx_strand_id
1 'polypeptide(L)'
;MMKLALAFLLATLSAASAGEGEAVHTHKCACEAEEFGFDIDCDDTGAMLDALTFLKSSNCATDCSSAECEKNWLIVQVHHDYCPEGGVPEEVEDGFHDYDMTCEHCDIVKPTVEGAPDCPTPSCADSSGNDAYVILVEGGCTTDCSSDTCREYYFILRAAHDLCEEGALTTAAETGIHDLEVSCAEHICNAHAGMDDPLVCDEGHDDDDGKEAKPTEPAAASGVAKASTTGLMTALLAGALIIV
;
A
#
# COMPACT_ATOMS: atom_id res chain seq x y z
N MET A 1 17.20 75.09 -9.23
CA MET A 1 17.66 73.75 -9.69
C MET A 1 17.52 72.79 -8.52
N MET A 2 16.77 71.71 -8.74
CA MET A 2 16.38 70.65 -7.82
C MET A 2 17.55 70.05 -7.02
N LYS A 3 17.28 69.62 -5.77
CA LYS A 3 17.85 68.46 -5.02
C LYS A 3 17.71 68.73 -3.51
N LEU A 4 17.27 67.82 -2.65
CA LEU A 4 16.78 66.45 -2.76
C LEU A 4 16.06 66.18 -1.42
N ALA A 5 14.84 65.63 -1.46
CA ALA A 5 14.09 65.26 -0.26
C ALA A 5 14.72 64.02 0.40
N LEU A 6 14.87 64.05 1.73
CA LEU A 6 15.33 62.92 2.53
C LEU A 6 14.11 62.05 2.85
N ALA A 7 13.95 60.93 2.14
CA ALA A 7 12.91 59.95 2.41
C ALA A 7 13.33 59.06 3.58
N PHE A 8 12.51 59.05 4.64
CA PHE A 8 12.57 58.07 5.72
C PHE A 8 12.06 56.73 5.18
N LEU A 9 12.95 55.74 5.06
CA LEU A 9 12.57 54.34 4.84
C LEU A 9 12.17 53.75 6.20
N LEU A 10 10.88 53.50 6.41
CA LEU A 10 10.41 52.59 7.46
C LEU A 10 10.58 51.16 6.93
N ALA A 11 11.53 50.41 7.47
CA ALA A 11 11.62 48.97 7.28
C ALA A 11 10.61 48.29 8.20
N THR A 12 9.50 47.82 7.64
CA THR A 12 8.57 46.92 8.33
C THR A 12 9.17 45.52 8.31
N LEU A 13 9.60 45.05 9.48
CA LEU A 13 10.05 43.70 9.72
C LEU A 13 8.82 42.78 9.74
N SER A 14 8.46 42.18 8.60
CA SER A 14 7.52 41.05 8.58
C SER A 14 8.24 39.86 9.19
N ALA A 15 7.84 39.48 10.40
CA ALA A 15 8.17 38.18 10.97
C ALA A 15 7.52 37.13 10.07
N ALA A 16 8.35 36.38 9.34
CA ALA A 16 7.93 35.13 8.76
C ALA A 16 7.62 34.19 9.92
N SER A 17 6.33 33.89 10.10
CA SER A 17 5.90 32.73 10.85
C SER A 17 6.50 31.53 10.14
N ALA A 18 7.53 30.93 10.73
CA ALA A 18 7.90 29.56 10.41
C ALA A 18 6.69 28.72 10.77
N GLY A 19 5.94 28.26 9.76
CA GLY A 19 4.98 27.19 9.96
C GLY A 19 5.77 26.00 10.48
N GLU A 20 5.45 25.58 11.69
CA GLU A 20 5.81 24.26 12.18
C GLU A 20 5.22 23.28 11.16
N GLY A 21 6.07 22.42 10.59
CA GLY A 21 5.60 21.38 9.69
C GLY A 21 4.60 20.54 10.46
N GLU A 22 3.33 20.63 10.05
CA GLU A 22 2.35 19.60 10.34
C GLU A 22 3.02 18.28 9.94
N ALA A 23 3.13 17.34 10.89
CA ALA A 23 3.42 15.97 10.51
C ALA A 23 2.35 15.64 9.47
N VAL A 24 2.75 15.35 8.25
CA VAL A 24 1.87 14.72 7.28
C VAL A 24 1.47 13.42 7.96
N HIS A 25 0.26 13.39 8.51
CA HIS A 25 -0.34 12.18 9.00
C HIS A 25 -0.61 11.36 7.75
N THR A 26 0.35 10.55 7.32
CA THR A 26 0.08 9.65 6.22
C THR A 26 -0.90 8.59 6.71
N HIS A 27 -2.04 8.53 6.03
CA HIS A 27 -3.14 7.65 6.34
C HIS A 27 -2.69 6.20 6.12
N LYS A 28 -2.55 5.38 7.16
CA LYS A 28 -2.23 3.96 6.95
C LYS A 28 -3.44 3.25 6.37
N CYS A 29 -3.29 2.50 5.28
CA CYS A 29 -4.44 1.79 4.68
C CYS A 29 -5.10 0.79 5.62
N ALA A 30 -4.36 0.20 6.56
CA ALA A 30 -4.95 -0.65 7.59
C ALA A 30 -5.94 0.11 8.48
N CYS A 31 -5.66 1.38 8.80
CA CYS A 31 -6.57 2.23 9.58
C CYS A 31 -7.78 2.66 8.75
N GLU A 32 -7.58 2.99 7.47
CA GLU A 32 -8.67 3.28 6.54
C GLU A 32 -9.61 2.08 6.36
N ALA A 33 -9.06 0.86 6.26
CA ALA A 33 -9.84 -0.37 6.20
C ALA A 33 -10.72 -0.56 7.45
N GLU A 34 -10.17 -0.31 8.65
CA GLU A 34 -10.91 -0.35 9.90
C GLU A 34 -12.00 0.74 9.97
N GLU A 35 -11.68 1.98 9.59
CA GLU A 35 -12.61 3.12 9.62
C GLU A 35 -13.78 2.94 8.65
N PHE A 36 -13.49 2.61 7.40
CA PHE A 36 -14.50 2.43 6.35
C PHE A 36 -15.17 1.05 6.41
N GLY A 37 -14.65 0.12 7.20
CA GLY A 37 -15.19 -1.22 7.40
C GLY A 37 -15.15 -2.06 6.12
N PHE A 38 -13.94 -2.33 5.63
CA PHE A 38 -13.66 -3.33 4.61
C PHE A 38 -12.43 -4.16 5.02
N ASP A 39 -12.29 -5.36 4.45
CA ASP A 39 -11.14 -6.24 4.70
C ASP A 39 -10.12 -6.09 3.55
N ILE A 40 -8.82 -6.17 3.87
CA ILE A 40 -7.76 -6.29 2.88
C ILE A 40 -7.55 -7.80 2.62
N ASP A 41 -8.28 -8.35 1.65
CA ASP A 41 -8.29 -9.77 1.30
C ASP A 41 -7.99 -9.95 -0.20
N CYS A 42 -6.78 -10.41 -0.50
CA CYS A 42 -6.32 -10.64 -1.86
C CYS A 42 -7.06 -11.77 -2.59
N ASP A 43 -7.87 -12.58 -1.89
CA ASP A 43 -8.73 -13.58 -2.54
C ASP A 43 -10.13 -13.01 -2.90
N ASP A 44 -10.53 -11.87 -2.34
CA ASP A 44 -11.84 -11.24 -2.61
C ASP A 44 -11.80 -10.32 -3.84
N THR A 45 -11.46 -10.92 -4.98
CA THR A 45 -11.52 -10.26 -6.30
C THR A 45 -12.91 -9.71 -6.64
N GLY A 46 -13.97 -10.23 -6.01
CA GLY A 46 -15.34 -9.72 -6.16
C GLY A 46 -15.50 -8.32 -5.59
N ALA A 47 -15.02 -8.10 -4.36
CA ALA A 47 -15.06 -6.78 -3.72
C ALA A 47 -14.29 -5.73 -4.53
N MET A 48 -13.13 -6.07 -5.07
CA MET A 48 -12.33 -5.17 -5.90
C MET A 48 -13.07 -4.74 -7.18
N LEU A 49 -13.67 -5.71 -7.90
CA LEU A 49 -14.42 -5.45 -9.13
C LEU A 49 -15.71 -4.66 -8.88
N ASP A 50 -16.42 -4.95 -7.80
CA ASP A 50 -17.62 -4.22 -7.40
C ASP A 50 -17.27 -2.77 -7.03
N ALA A 51 -16.16 -2.55 -6.32
CA ALA A 51 -15.67 -1.22 -5.97
C ALA A 51 -15.27 -0.40 -7.20
N LEU A 52 -14.49 -0.98 -8.11
CA LEU A 52 -14.16 -0.32 -9.38
C LEU A 52 -15.40 0.00 -10.21
N THR A 53 -16.37 -0.92 -10.27
CA THR A 53 -17.65 -0.69 -10.95
C THR A 53 -18.41 0.48 -10.36
N PHE A 54 -18.43 0.60 -9.03
CA PHE A 54 -19.03 1.74 -8.34
C PHE A 54 -18.35 3.04 -8.76
N LEU A 55 -17.02 3.11 -8.66
CA LEU A 55 -16.22 4.28 -9.02
C LEU A 55 -16.54 4.79 -10.44
N LYS A 56 -16.56 3.86 -11.41
CA LYS A 56 -16.91 4.14 -12.81
C LYS A 56 -18.33 4.67 -12.97
N SER A 57 -19.29 4.10 -12.23
CA SER A 57 -20.72 4.47 -12.34
C SER A 57 -21.08 5.78 -11.65
N SER A 58 -20.30 6.17 -10.64
CA SER A 58 -20.55 7.33 -9.78
C SER A 58 -19.74 8.58 -10.16
N ASN A 59 -18.95 8.50 -11.25
CA ASN A 59 -18.12 9.59 -11.75
C ASN A 59 -17.07 10.09 -10.73
N CYS A 60 -16.54 9.15 -9.93
CA CYS A 60 -15.59 9.47 -8.85
C CYS A 60 -14.24 10.00 -9.37
N ALA A 61 -13.88 9.70 -10.62
CA ALA A 61 -12.66 10.20 -11.28
C ALA A 61 -12.66 11.73 -11.51
N THR A 62 -13.81 12.40 -11.33
CA THR A 62 -13.89 13.86 -11.39
C THR A 62 -14.04 14.50 -10.00
N ASP A 63 -14.69 13.79 -9.08
CA ASP A 63 -14.98 14.25 -7.73
C ASP A 63 -15.08 13.04 -6.80
N CYS A 64 -14.06 12.87 -5.96
CA CYS A 64 -13.97 11.77 -5.00
C CYS A 64 -14.40 12.18 -3.58
N SER A 65 -14.98 13.37 -3.40
CA SER A 65 -15.30 13.93 -2.07
C SER A 65 -16.44 13.24 -1.32
N SER A 66 -17.09 12.23 -1.92
CA SER A 66 -18.12 11.45 -1.25
C SER A 66 -17.50 10.26 -0.52
N ALA A 67 -17.99 9.97 0.69
CA ALA A 67 -17.54 8.81 1.46
C ALA A 67 -17.70 7.47 0.73
N GLU A 68 -18.65 7.36 -0.21
CA GLU A 68 -18.80 6.17 -1.04
C GLU A 68 -17.71 6.11 -2.13
N CYS A 69 -17.34 7.23 -2.75
CA CYS A 69 -16.22 7.26 -3.69
C CYS A 69 -14.91 6.93 -2.97
N GLU A 70 -14.64 7.59 -1.84
CA GLU A 70 -13.46 7.38 -1.02
C GLU A 70 -13.32 5.92 -0.57
N LYS A 71 -14.38 5.33 0.02
CA LYS A 71 -14.36 3.91 0.41
C LYS A 71 -14.03 2.98 -0.76
N ASN A 72 -14.70 3.13 -1.90
CA ASN A 72 -14.50 2.23 -3.03
C ASN A 72 -13.14 2.45 -3.70
N TRP A 73 -12.62 3.68 -3.65
CA TRP A 73 -11.26 4.01 -4.05
C TRP A 73 -10.24 3.30 -3.17
N LEU A 74 -10.36 3.43 -1.85
CA LEU A 74 -9.46 2.79 -0.90
C LEU A 74 -9.47 1.26 -1.05
N ILE A 75 -10.62 0.65 -1.35
CA ILE A 75 -10.70 -0.78 -1.67
C ILE A 75 -9.86 -1.12 -2.90
N VAL A 76 -9.91 -0.37 -3.99
CA VAL A 76 -9.10 -0.73 -5.18
C VAL A 76 -7.62 -0.42 -4.99
N GLN A 77 -7.29 0.75 -4.42
CA GLN A 77 -5.92 1.20 -4.19
C GLN A 77 -5.17 0.21 -3.28
N VAL A 78 -5.71 -0.09 -2.09
CA VAL A 78 -5.02 -0.94 -1.12
C VAL A 78 -4.74 -2.34 -1.65
N HIS A 79 -5.66 -2.89 -2.47
CA HIS A 79 -5.46 -4.23 -3.02
C HIS A 79 -4.44 -4.21 -4.15
N HIS A 80 -4.43 -3.19 -5.01
CA HIS A 80 -3.37 -2.98 -6.00
C HIS A 80 -1.98 -2.88 -5.32
N ASP A 81 -1.87 -2.03 -4.30
CA ASP A 81 -0.59 -1.71 -3.65
C ASP A 81 -0.10 -2.82 -2.71
N TYR A 82 -0.99 -3.67 -2.20
CA TYR A 82 -0.63 -4.74 -1.25
C TYR A 82 -0.58 -6.13 -1.90
N CYS A 83 -1.56 -6.47 -2.72
CA CYS A 83 -1.70 -7.85 -3.16
C CYS A 83 -0.61 -8.25 -4.18
N PRO A 84 -0.25 -9.55 -4.23
CA PRO A 84 0.55 -10.05 -5.33
C PRO A 84 -0.21 -9.84 -6.64
N GLU A 85 0.52 -9.70 -7.75
CA GLU A 85 -0.01 -9.36 -9.08
C GLU A 85 -1.09 -10.37 -9.55
N GLY A 86 -0.96 -11.63 -9.14
CA GLY A 86 -1.97 -12.66 -9.43
C GLY A 86 -3.25 -12.60 -8.57
N GLY A 87 -3.28 -11.74 -7.55
CA GLY A 87 -4.39 -11.56 -6.60
C GLY A 87 -5.30 -10.38 -6.95
N VAL A 88 -4.88 -9.50 -7.85
CA VAL A 88 -5.67 -8.34 -8.28
C VAL A 88 -6.18 -8.59 -9.71
N PRO A 89 -7.47 -8.38 -10.00
CA PRO A 89 -7.98 -8.48 -11.36
C PRO A 89 -7.34 -7.43 -12.28
N GLU A 90 -6.96 -7.82 -13.51
CA GLU A 90 -6.39 -6.92 -14.53
C GLU A 90 -7.22 -5.64 -14.75
N GLU A 91 -8.56 -5.74 -14.71
CA GLU A 91 -9.42 -4.56 -14.84
C GLU A 91 -9.24 -3.57 -13.67
N VAL A 92 -8.91 -4.06 -12.48
CA VAL A 92 -8.63 -3.26 -11.29
C VAL A 92 -7.22 -2.68 -11.37
N GLU A 93 -6.20 -3.49 -11.70
CA GLU A 93 -4.81 -3.04 -11.90
C GLU A 93 -4.78 -1.86 -12.88
N ASP A 94 -5.43 -1.96 -14.04
CA ASP A 94 -5.40 -0.86 -15.01
C ASP A 94 -6.37 0.28 -14.68
N GLY A 95 -7.53 -0.07 -14.13
CA GLY A 95 -8.68 0.84 -14.08
C GLY A 95 -8.63 1.84 -12.93
N PHE A 96 -7.88 1.57 -11.86
CA PHE A 96 -7.84 2.45 -10.69
C PHE A 96 -6.96 3.70 -10.91
N HIS A 97 -5.98 3.67 -11.83
CA HIS A 97 -5.15 4.84 -12.14
C HIS A 97 -5.90 6.06 -12.69
N ASP A 98 -7.13 5.87 -13.19
CA ASP A 98 -8.01 6.96 -13.59
C ASP A 98 -8.40 7.87 -12.40
N TYR A 99 -8.18 7.42 -11.16
CA TYR A 99 -8.61 8.07 -9.92
C TYR A 99 -7.45 8.65 -9.09
N ASP A 100 -6.20 8.27 -9.36
CA ASP A 100 -4.99 8.62 -8.58
C ASP A 100 -4.81 10.11 -8.31
N MET A 101 -5.19 10.96 -9.27
CA MET A 101 -5.04 12.42 -9.16
C MET A 101 -6.21 13.11 -8.44
N THR A 102 -7.27 12.37 -8.13
CA THR A 102 -8.55 12.92 -7.64
C THR A 102 -8.93 12.40 -6.27
N CYS A 103 -8.67 11.12 -6.00
CA CYS A 103 -8.93 10.50 -4.71
C CYS A 103 -7.68 10.59 -3.81
N GLU A 104 -7.90 10.57 -2.49
CA GLU A 104 -6.82 10.61 -1.51
C GLU A 104 -6.29 9.19 -1.24
N HIS A 105 -4.97 9.09 -1.13
CA HIS A 105 -4.25 7.82 -1.00
C HIS A 105 -4.03 7.49 0.47
N CYS A 106 -3.97 6.19 0.76
CA CYS A 106 -3.40 5.68 2.00
C CYS A 106 -2.09 4.93 1.72
N ASP A 107 -1.23 4.85 2.74
CA ASP A 107 0.04 4.14 2.69
C ASP A 107 -0.14 2.65 2.97
N ILE A 108 0.29 1.84 2.00
CA ILE A 108 0.55 0.42 2.18
C ILE A 108 1.70 -0.01 1.26
N VAL A 109 2.34 -1.13 1.59
CA VAL A 109 3.41 -1.70 0.76
C VAL A 109 3.19 -3.18 0.53
N LYS A 110 3.58 -3.67 -0.65
CA LYS A 110 3.54 -5.10 -0.96
C LYS A 110 4.36 -5.92 0.06
N PRO A 111 3.88 -7.13 0.45
CA PRO A 111 4.62 -8.05 1.30
C PRO A 111 5.99 -8.41 0.73
N THR A 112 6.98 -8.56 1.61
CA THR A 112 8.31 -9.02 1.20
C THR A 112 8.30 -10.49 0.78
N VAL A 113 9.00 -10.81 -0.30
CA VAL A 113 9.24 -12.19 -0.76
C VAL A 113 10.58 -12.68 -0.23
N GLU A 114 10.57 -13.81 0.50
CA GLU A 114 11.78 -14.42 1.05
C GLU A 114 12.79 -14.76 -0.07
N GLY A 115 14.01 -14.24 0.06
CA GLY A 115 15.10 -14.48 -0.89
C GLY A 115 15.12 -13.57 -2.10
N ALA A 116 14.11 -12.71 -2.29
CA ALA A 116 14.17 -11.63 -3.28
C ALA A 116 15.17 -10.54 -2.83
N PRO A 117 15.94 -9.93 -3.75
CA PRO A 117 16.78 -8.77 -3.44
C PRO A 117 15.94 -7.53 -3.13
N ASP A 118 16.54 -6.51 -2.53
CA ASP A 118 15.90 -5.20 -2.41
C ASP A 118 15.78 -4.53 -3.79
N CYS A 119 14.66 -3.83 -4.03
CA CYS A 119 14.52 -2.99 -5.21
C CYS A 119 15.53 -1.83 -5.17
N PRO A 120 15.97 -1.30 -6.33
CA PRO A 120 16.75 -0.07 -6.35
C PRO A 120 15.94 1.08 -5.73
N THR A 121 16.59 1.97 -4.99
CA THR A 121 15.93 3.20 -4.54
C THR A 121 15.57 4.05 -5.76
N PRO A 122 14.29 4.39 -5.98
CA PRO A 122 13.88 5.17 -7.13
C PRO A 122 14.26 6.65 -6.95
N SER A 123 14.30 7.36 -8.07
CA SER A 123 14.41 8.82 -8.10
C SER A 123 13.06 9.40 -8.51
N CYS A 124 12.23 9.75 -7.53
CA CYS A 124 10.86 10.24 -7.78
C CYS A 124 10.79 11.66 -8.38
N ALA A 125 11.92 12.35 -8.45
CA ALA A 125 12.01 13.73 -8.94
C ALA A 125 12.54 13.85 -10.37
N ASP A 126 12.84 12.73 -11.04
CA ASP A 126 13.33 12.71 -12.42
C ASP A 126 12.54 11.74 -13.33
N SER A 127 12.98 11.62 -14.58
CA SER A 127 12.30 10.80 -15.58
C SER A 127 12.72 9.33 -15.54
N SER A 128 13.54 8.86 -14.61
CA SER A 128 14.16 7.54 -14.66
C SER A 128 13.16 6.38 -14.75
N GLY A 129 12.04 6.45 -14.00
CA GLY A 129 10.97 5.45 -14.12
C GLY A 129 10.28 5.47 -15.48
N ASN A 130 9.96 6.66 -16.00
CA ASN A 130 9.38 6.82 -17.34
C ASN A 130 10.34 6.38 -18.46
N ASP A 131 11.63 6.68 -18.33
CA ASP A 131 12.68 6.28 -19.26
C ASP A 131 12.86 4.75 -19.23
N ALA A 132 12.75 4.13 -18.04
CA ALA A 132 12.77 2.68 -17.88
C ALA A 132 11.59 2.01 -18.61
N TYR A 133 10.37 2.55 -18.47
CA TYR A 133 9.20 2.07 -19.22
C TYR A 133 9.43 2.08 -20.74
N VAL A 134 9.93 3.20 -21.28
CA VAL A 134 10.24 3.30 -22.73
C VAL A 134 11.25 2.23 -23.16
N ILE A 135 12.31 2.02 -22.37
CA ILE A 135 13.34 1.02 -22.66
C ILE A 135 12.77 -0.41 -22.64
N LEU A 136 11.88 -0.71 -21.70
CA LEU A 136 11.22 -2.03 -21.60
C LEU A 136 10.34 -2.31 -22.81
N VAL A 137 9.52 -1.34 -23.22
CA VAL A 137 8.63 -1.47 -24.38
C VAL A 137 9.44 -1.59 -25.67
N GLU A 138 10.42 -0.72 -25.90
CA GLU A 138 11.27 -0.77 -27.11
C GLU A 138 12.15 -2.03 -27.15
N GLY A 139 12.51 -2.55 -25.97
CA GLY A 139 13.25 -3.80 -25.81
C GLY A 139 12.43 -5.07 -26.04
N GLY A 140 11.10 -4.96 -26.17
CA GLY A 140 10.19 -6.11 -26.32
C GLY A 140 9.98 -6.90 -25.02
N CYS A 141 10.21 -6.27 -23.88
CA CYS A 141 10.16 -6.95 -22.58
C CYS A 141 8.75 -7.40 -22.21
N THR A 142 7.68 -6.78 -22.75
CA THR A 142 6.28 -7.21 -22.59
C THR A 142 5.99 -8.61 -23.15
N THR A 143 6.88 -9.15 -23.97
CA THR A 143 6.74 -10.51 -24.54
C THR A 143 7.80 -11.47 -23.99
N ASP A 144 9.03 -11.00 -23.79
CA ASP A 144 10.14 -11.80 -23.26
C ASP A 144 10.99 -10.93 -22.33
N CYS A 145 10.85 -11.16 -21.03
CA CYS A 145 11.58 -10.43 -20.00
C CYS A 145 12.84 -11.18 -19.52
N SER A 146 13.30 -12.22 -20.22
CA SER A 146 14.42 -13.07 -19.75
C SER A 146 15.80 -12.38 -19.75
N SER A 147 15.92 -11.21 -20.37
CA SER A 147 17.20 -10.49 -20.47
C SER A 147 17.53 -9.74 -19.19
N ASP A 148 18.84 -9.63 -18.87
CA ASP A 148 19.32 -8.81 -17.75
C ASP A 148 18.87 -7.35 -17.87
N THR A 149 18.78 -6.82 -19.10
CA THR A 149 18.28 -5.48 -19.37
C THR A 149 16.81 -5.34 -18.99
N CYS A 150 15.95 -6.30 -19.37
CA CYS A 150 14.54 -6.25 -18.99
C CYS A 150 14.39 -6.30 -17.47
N ARG A 151 15.12 -7.18 -16.77
CA ARG A 151 15.12 -7.23 -15.31
C ARG A 151 15.53 -5.89 -14.68
N GLU A 152 16.66 -5.33 -15.11
CA GLU A 152 17.22 -4.10 -14.53
C GLU A 152 16.25 -2.92 -14.65
N TYR A 153 15.70 -2.70 -15.85
CA TYR A 153 14.76 -1.60 -16.06
C TYR A 153 13.38 -1.88 -15.45
N TYR A 154 12.94 -3.14 -15.38
CA TYR A 154 11.70 -3.48 -14.70
C TYR A 154 11.78 -3.16 -13.21
N PHE A 155 12.92 -3.44 -12.55
CA PHE A 155 13.12 -3.06 -11.16
C PHE A 155 13.15 -1.54 -10.94
N ILE A 156 13.66 -0.76 -11.89
CA ILE A 156 13.62 0.71 -11.79
C ILE A 156 12.18 1.22 -11.92
N LEU A 157 11.44 0.74 -12.92
CA LEU A 157 10.04 1.12 -13.15
C LEU A 157 9.18 0.72 -11.96
N ARG A 158 9.27 -0.53 -11.51
CA ARG A 158 8.54 -1.06 -10.36
C ARG A 158 8.85 -0.31 -9.07
N ALA A 159 10.12 -0.03 -8.79
CA ALA A 159 10.46 0.73 -7.59
C ALA A 159 9.88 2.14 -7.62
N ALA A 160 9.84 2.78 -8.80
CA ALA A 160 9.24 4.11 -8.94
C ALA A 160 7.72 4.05 -8.78
N HIS A 161 7.07 3.05 -9.36
CA HIS A 161 5.64 2.80 -9.23
C HIS A 161 5.23 2.55 -7.76
N ASP A 162 5.95 1.65 -7.06
CA ASP A 162 5.56 1.22 -5.72
C ASP A 162 5.93 2.22 -4.59
N LEU A 163 6.82 3.19 -4.83
CA LEU A 163 7.41 4.02 -3.75
C LEU A 163 7.41 5.53 -4.01
N CYS A 164 7.04 5.99 -5.21
CA CYS A 164 6.94 7.41 -5.49
C CYS A 164 5.49 7.87 -5.36
N GLU A 165 5.30 9.13 -4.95
CA GLU A 165 3.99 9.78 -4.98
C GLU A 165 3.42 9.79 -6.40
N GLU A 166 2.10 9.86 -6.48
CA GLU A 166 1.35 9.80 -7.73
C GLU A 166 1.73 10.95 -8.66
N GLY A 167 1.79 10.64 -9.95
CA GLY A 167 2.24 11.59 -10.97
C GLY A 167 3.75 11.73 -11.08
N ALA A 168 4.54 10.97 -10.29
CA ALA A 168 5.97 10.76 -10.58
C ALA A 168 6.16 10.01 -11.91
N LEU A 169 5.28 9.05 -12.21
CA LEU A 169 5.22 8.42 -13.52
C LEU A 169 4.11 9.04 -14.39
N THR A 170 4.26 8.87 -15.70
CA THR A 170 3.18 9.17 -16.64
C THR A 170 2.13 8.07 -16.57
N THR A 171 0.87 8.37 -16.85
CA THR A 171 -0.21 7.35 -16.93
C THR A 171 0.15 6.18 -17.84
N ALA A 172 0.91 6.42 -18.92
CA ALA A 172 1.37 5.36 -19.80
C ALA A 172 2.35 4.39 -19.10
N ALA A 173 3.19 4.89 -18.20
CA ALA A 173 4.12 4.08 -17.42
C ALA A 173 3.44 3.43 -16.20
N GLU A 174 2.52 4.14 -15.52
CA GLU A 174 1.69 3.61 -14.41
C GLU A 174 0.89 2.40 -14.92
N THR A 175 -0.03 2.59 -15.87
CA THR A 175 -0.83 1.49 -16.42
C THR A 175 0.01 0.48 -17.21
N GLY A 176 1.04 0.96 -17.91
CA GLY A 176 1.84 0.11 -18.78
C GLY A 176 2.75 -0.86 -18.05
N ILE A 177 2.98 -0.68 -16.74
CA ILE A 177 3.75 -1.65 -15.96
C ILE A 177 3.03 -3.00 -15.88
N HIS A 178 1.70 -3.03 -15.80
CA HIS A 178 0.90 -4.25 -15.64
C HIS A 178 1.06 -5.23 -16.81
N ASP A 179 1.19 -4.71 -18.04
CA ASP A 179 1.53 -5.51 -19.22
C ASP A 179 2.90 -6.21 -19.08
N LEU A 180 3.84 -5.62 -18.34
CA LEU A 180 5.17 -6.17 -18.10
C LEU A 180 5.14 -7.23 -17.00
N GLU A 181 4.29 -7.10 -15.98
CA GLU A 181 4.30 -7.98 -14.79
C GLU A 181 4.10 -9.45 -15.13
N VAL A 182 3.26 -9.76 -16.13
CA VAL A 182 3.07 -11.14 -16.59
C VAL A 182 4.36 -11.70 -17.20
N SER A 183 5.00 -10.94 -18.09
CA SER A 183 6.22 -11.36 -18.78
C SER A 183 7.46 -11.35 -17.89
N CYS A 184 7.46 -10.47 -16.88
CA CYS A 184 8.55 -10.23 -15.94
C CYS A 184 8.31 -10.90 -14.56
N ALA A 185 7.30 -11.76 -14.43
CA ALA A 185 6.91 -12.39 -13.16
C ALA A 185 8.03 -13.15 -12.42
N GLU A 186 9.10 -13.53 -13.11
CA GLU A 186 10.28 -14.16 -12.49
C GLU A 186 11.21 -13.16 -11.79
N HIS A 187 11.08 -11.86 -12.09
CA HIS A 187 11.89 -10.79 -11.54
C HIS A 187 11.15 -10.12 -10.39
N ILE A 188 11.47 -10.55 -9.17
CA ILE A 188 10.89 -9.99 -7.95
C ILE A 188 11.98 -9.25 -7.18
N CYS A 189 11.66 -8.07 -6.67
CA CYS A 189 12.46 -7.34 -5.68
C CYS A 189 11.56 -6.83 -4.55
N ASN A 190 12.12 -6.61 -3.36
CA ASN A 190 11.42 -6.07 -2.21
C ASN A 190 11.56 -4.55 -2.19
N ALA A 191 10.48 -3.82 -2.50
CA ALA A 191 10.46 -2.36 -2.50
C ALA A 191 10.64 -1.77 -1.10
N HIS A 192 10.19 -2.50 -0.06
CA HIS A 192 10.29 -2.04 1.32
C HIS A 192 10.63 -3.17 2.31
N ALA A 193 11.86 -3.66 2.27
CA ALA A 193 12.33 -4.65 3.24
C ALA A 193 12.50 -4.05 4.64
N GLY A 194 11.81 -4.61 5.64
CA GLY A 194 12.06 -4.34 7.07
C GLY A 194 11.20 -3.26 7.73
N MET A 195 10.04 -2.92 7.14
CA MET A 195 9.01 -2.10 7.81
C MET A 195 8.12 -2.90 8.75
N ASP A 196 7.38 -2.18 9.59
CA ASP A 196 6.29 -2.70 10.41
C ASP A 196 5.21 -3.37 9.54
N ASP A 197 4.38 -4.23 10.14
CA ASP A 197 3.35 -4.98 9.42
C ASP A 197 2.34 -4.01 8.76
N PRO A 198 2.26 -3.96 7.41
CA PRO A 198 1.40 -3.01 6.69
C PRO A 198 -0.09 -3.24 6.91
N LEU A 199 -0.49 -4.40 7.45
CA LEU A 199 -1.88 -4.72 7.77
C LEU A 199 -2.30 -4.35 9.20
N VAL A 200 -1.42 -3.71 9.97
CA VAL A 200 -1.71 -3.32 11.35
C VAL A 200 -1.96 -1.82 11.44
N CYS A 201 -3.15 -1.46 11.93
CA CYS A 201 -3.47 -0.09 12.30
C CYS A 201 -2.85 0.24 13.68
N ASP A 202 -1.58 0.62 13.66
CA ASP A 202 -0.92 1.24 14.82
C ASP A 202 -1.09 2.76 14.71
N GLU A 203 -2.26 3.26 15.11
CA GLU A 203 -2.47 4.67 15.47
C GLU A 203 -1.42 4.99 16.53
N GLY A 204 -0.46 5.87 16.23
CA GLY A 204 0.51 6.35 17.21
C GLY A 204 -0.21 7.01 18.39
N HIS A 205 -0.62 6.22 19.37
CA HIS A 205 -1.15 6.71 20.62
C HIS A 205 0.03 7.32 21.37
N ASP A 206 0.24 8.62 21.18
CA ASP A 206 0.97 9.46 22.12
C ASP A 206 0.19 9.46 23.45
N ASP A 207 0.33 8.37 24.20
CA ASP A 207 -0.06 8.27 25.61
C ASP A 207 0.90 9.13 26.45
N ASP A 208 0.85 10.45 26.27
CA ASP A 208 1.49 11.40 27.18
C ASP A 208 0.50 11.80 28.30
N ASP A 209 -0.08 10.79 28.95
CA ASP A 209 -0.79 10.95 30.21
C ASP A 209 0.14 10.51 31.35
N GLY A 210 1.00 11.45 31.76
CA GLY A 210 1.76 11.36 32.99
C GLY A 210 0.86 11.05 34.18
N LYS A 211 0.86 9.79 34.63
CA LYS A 211 0.47 9.42 36.00
C LYS A 211 1.47 8.45 36.60
N GLU A 212 2.14 9.00 37.61
CA GLU A 212 3.04 8.33 38.54
C GLU A 212 2.65 6.89 38.87
N ALA A 213 3.60 5.99 38.67
CA ALA A 213 3.54 4.63 39.16
C ALA A 213 3.29 4.62 40.68
N LYS A 214 2.12 4.13 41.09
CA LYS A 214 1.94 3.63 42.47
C LYS A 214 2.33 2.16 42.53
N PRO A 215 3.09 1.74 43.55
CA PRO A 215 3.56 0.36 43.67
C PRO A 215 2.39 -0.56 44.01
N THR A 216 2.23 -1.63 43.24
CA THR A 216 1.31 -2.73 43.51
C THR A 216 1.96 -3.73 44.47
N GLU A 217 1.40 -3.89 45.67
CA GLU A 217 1.65 -5.04 46.55
C GLU A 217 0.81 -6.26 46.11
N PRO A 218 1.28 -7.50 46.34
CA PRO A 218 0.72 -8.68 45.71
C PRO A 218 -0.50 -9.23 46.46
N ALA A 219 -1.58 -9.51 45.72
CA ALA A 219 -2.73 -10.24 46.23
C ALA A 219 -2.57 -11.75 46.03
N ALA A 220 -2.97 -12.49 47.06
CA ALA A 220 -2.72 -13.90 47.29
C ALA A 220 -3.42 -14.86 46.30
N ALA A 221 -2.73 -15.98 46.07
CA ALA A 221 -3.24 -17.15 45.38
C ALA A 221 -4.39 -17.85 46.13
N SER A 222 -5.39 -18.31 45.39
CA SER A 222 -6.25 -19.43 45.76
C SER A 222 -6.73 -20.16 44.48
N GLY A 223 -6.79 -21.48 44.55
CA GLY A 223 -6.95 -22.43 43.44
C GLY A 223 -8.26 -22.30 42.65
N VAL A 224 -8.50 -23.07 41.59
CA VAL A 224 -8.51 -24.54 41.59
C VAL A 224 -8.36 -25.04 40.14
N ALA A 225 -7.50 -26.04 39.95
CA ALA A 225 -7.31 -26.76 38.70
C ALA A 225 -8.52 -27.63 38.35
N LYS A 226 -8.91 -27.67 37.07
CA LYS A 226 -9.79 -28.71 36.52
C LYS A 226 -9.06 -29.50 35.44
N ALA A 227 -9.10 -30.81 35.63
CA ALA A 227 -8.35 -31.83 34.91
C ALA A 227 -8.84 -32.06 33.49
N SER A 228 -7.88 -32.25 32.59
CA SER A 228 -8.04 -32.79 31.25
C SER A 228 -8.30 -34.29 31.32
N THR A 229 -9.32 -34.78 30.61
CA THR A 229 -9.60 -36.21 30.45
C THR A 229 -9.37 -36.62 29.00
N THR A 230 -8.43 -37.54 28.84
CA THR A 230 -7.97 -38.14 27.59
C THR A 230 -9.02 -39.12 27.07
N GLY A 231 -9.50 -38.92 25.84
CA GLY A 231 -10.41 -39.84 25.16
C GLY A 231 -9.65 -41.01 24.52
N LEU A 232 -9.98 -42.23 24.97
CA LEU A 232 -9.46 -43.51 24.47
C LEU A 232 -10.38 -44.04 23.36
N MET A 233 -9.93 -44.02 22.10
CA MET A 233 -10.61 -44.66 20.98
C MET A 233 -10.34 -46.17 20.99
N THR A 234 -11.40 -46.97 21.16
CA THR A 234 -11.35 -48.43 21.05
C THR A 234 -11.94 -48.83 19.70
N ALA A 235 -11.13 -49.40 18.81
CA ALA A 235 -11.59 -49.98 17.55
C ALA A 235 -12.06 -51.42 17.78
N LEU A 236 -13.31 -51.73 17.41
CA LEU A 236 -13.85 -53.09 17.37
C LEU A 236 -13.85 -53.62 15.93
N LEU A 237 -13.28 -54.81 15.77
CA LEU A 237 -13.32 -55.67 14.59
C LEU A 237 -14.59 -56.54 14.58
N ALA A 238 -15.25 -56.63 13.43
CA ALA A 238 -15.98 -57.80 12.89
C ALA A 238 -16.40 -57.44 11.44
N GLY A 239 -16.25 -58.23 10.37
CA GLY A 239 -16.08 -59.67 10.22
C GLY A 239 -17.23 -60.24 9.36
N ALA A 240 -16.87 -61.01 8.32
CA ALA A 240 -17.68 -61.82 7.37
C ALA A 240 -18.21 -61.10 6.11
N LEU A 241 -17.78 -61.43 4.87
CA LEU A 241 -17.72 -62.69 4.09
C LEU A 241 -19.10 -63.14 3.55
N ILE A 242 -19.21 -63.24 2.21
CA ILE A 242 -20.02 -64.13 1.33
C ILE A 242 -19.67 -63.68 -0.11
N ILE A 243 -18.78 -64.32 -0.89
CA ILE A 243 -18.91 -65.52 -1.75
C ILE A 243 -20.23 -65.60 -2.53
N VAL A 244 -20.22 -65.28 -3.84
CA VAL A 244 -20.20 -66.24 -4.98
C VAL A 244 -19.54 -65.55 -6.17
#